data_AF-A0A067FDT6-F1
#
_entry.id   AF-A0A067FDT6-F1
#
_cell.length_a   1.000
_cell.length_b   1.000
_cell.length_c   1.000
_cell.angle_alpha   90.00
_cell.angle_beta   90.00
_cell.angle_gamma   90.00
#
_symmetry.space_group_name_H-M   'P 1'
#
loop_
_entity.id
_entity.type
_entity.pdbx_description
1 polymer ?
#
loop_
_entity_poly.entity_id
_entity_poly.type
_entity_poly.pdbx_seq_one_letter_code
_entity_poly.pdbx_strand_id
1 'polypeptide(L)'
;MKFGNGAYNTMDNGVLRFEHVRIPRNQMLMRVSQVTREGKYVQSNVPRQLLYGTMVYVRQTIVADASCALSRAVCIATRYSAVRRQFGSKNGGPETQ
;
A
#
# COMPACT_ATOMS: atom_id res chain seq x y z
N MET A 1 2.06 18.12 18.99
CA MET A 1 2.65 17.67 17.71
C MET A 1 1.50 17.19 16.83
N LYS A 2 1.15 17.91 15.75
CA LYS A 2 0.14 17.43 14.79
C LYS A 2 0.85 16.51 13.81
N PHE A 3 0.57 15.21 13.87
CA PHE A 3 0.91 14.29 12.77
C PHE A 3 -0.12 14.52 11.65
N GLY A 4 0.00 15.64 10.94
CA GLY A 4 -0.80 15.87 9.74
C GLY A 4 -0.28 14.96 8.64
N ASN A 5 -1.16 14.14 8.08
CA ASN A 5 -0.83 13.25 6.97
C ASN A 5 -1.29 13.92 5.65
N GLY A 6 -0.49 13.83 4.58
CA GLY A 6 -0.84 14.46 3.29
C GLY A 6 -2.05 13.83 2.59
N ALA A 7 -2.44 12.64 3.03
CA ALA A 7 -3.61 11.87 2.62
C ALA A 7 -3.99 10.86 3.72
N TYR A 8 -5.05 10.08 3.52
CA TYR A 8 -5.46 8.99 4.44
C TYR A 8 -5.79 9.44 5.88
N ASN A 9 -6.39 10.63 6.05
CA ASN A 9 -6.78 11.16 7.37
C ASN A 9 -7.80 10.30 8.14
N THR A 10 -8.48 9.37 7.46
CA THR A 10 -9.39 8.41 8.08
C THR A 10 -8.66 7.19 8.67
N MET A 11 -7.35 7.06 8.45
CA MET A 11 -6.53 5.98 8.99
C MET A 11 -5.79 6.47 10.24
N ASP A 12 -5.90 5.72 11.32
CA ASP A 12 -5.34 6.00 12.65
C ASP A 12 -3.86 5.58 12.78
N ASN A 13 -3.04 6.01 11.82
CA ASN A 13 -1.60 5.75 11.85
C ASN A 13 -0.98 6.32 13.13
N GLY A 14 -0.34 5.45 13.92
CA GLY A 14 0.19 5.79 15.23
C GLY A 14 1.67 5.45 15.39
N VAL A 15 2.17 5.69 16.59
CA VAL A 15 3.50 5.29 17.05
C VAL A 15 3.36 4.29 18.19
N LEU A 16 4.30 3.36 18.30
CA LEU A 16 4.29 2.32 19.33
C LEU A 16 5.63 2.29 20.06
N ARG A 17 5.59 2.36 21.40
CA ARG A 17 6.75 2.19 22.28
C ARG A 17 6.53 0.97 23.15
N PHE A 18 7.53 0.09 23.20
CA PHE A 18 7.58 -1.01 24.15
C PHE A 18 8.61 -0.69 25.22
N GLU A 19 8.24 -0.86 26.49
CA GLU A 19 9.15 -0.74 27.62
C GLU A 19 9.08 -2.00 28.46
N HIS A 20 10.10 -2.85 28.36
CA HIS A 20 10.20 -4.14 29.06
C HIS A 20 8.97 -5.06 28.96
N VAL A 21 8.23 -4.98 27.84
CA VAL A 21 7.05 -5.82 27.59
C VAL A 21 7.46 -7.28 27.46
N ARG A 22 6.85 -8.15 28.28
CA ARG A 22 7.10 -9.60 28.28
C ARG A 22 5.98 -10.33 27.56
N ILE A 23 6.36 -11.21 26.64
CA ILE A 23 5.44 -12.09 25.93
C ILE A 23 5.86 -13.56 26.09
N PRO A 24 4.92 -14.51 26.09
CA PRO A 24 5.22 -15.93 26.01
C PRO A 24 6.09 -16.28 24.80
N ARG A 25 7.03 -17.23 24.96
CA ARG A 25 7.94 -17.68 23.88
C ARG A 25 7.21 -18.09 22.60
N ASN A 26 6.05 -18.73 22.73
CA ASN A 26 5.26 -19.22 21.61
C ASN A 26 4.55 -18.11 20.80
N GLN A 27 4.66 -16.83 21.18
CA GLN A 27 4.19 -15.70 20.37
C GLN A 27 5.21 -15.25 19.31
N MET A 28 6.44 -15.79 19.32
CA MET A 28 7.37 -15.64 18.21
C MET A 28 6.92 -16.50 17.01
N LEU A 29 6.88 -15.90 15.81
CA LEU A 29 6.55 -16.63 14.57
C LEU A 29 7.71 -17.58 14.18
N MET A 30 7.62 -18.84 14.59
CA MET A 30 8.75 -19.78 14.52
C MET A 30 8.84 -20.66 13.25
N ARG A 31 8.18 -20.30 12.14
CA ARG A 31 8.12 -21.16 10.94
C ARG A 31 9.50 -21.43 10.29
N VAL A 32 10.33 -20.40 10.18
CA VAL A 32 11.67 -20.47 9.54
C VAL A 32 12.84 -20.38 10.53
N SER A 33 12.59 -19.85 11.72
CA SER A 33 13.57 -19.58 12.77
C SER A 33 12.94 -19.90 14.12
N GLN A 34 13.60 -20.73 14.92
CA GLN A 34 13.06 -21.24 16.19
C GLN A 34 14.00 -20.90 17.34
N VAL A 35 13.43 -20.81 18.54
CA VAL A 35 14.17 -20.69 19.79
C VAL A 35 13.69 -21.77 20.74
N THR A 36 14.56 -22.67 21.19
CA THR A 36 14.18 -23.76 22.11
C THR A 36 13.82 -23.23 23.51
N ARG A 37 13.29 -24.09 24.40
CA ARG A 37 12.95 -23.68 25.78
C ARG A 37 14.19 -23.30 26.58
N GLU A 38 15.34 -23.85 26.21
CA GLU A 38 16.66 -23.58 26.77
C GLU A 38 17.30 -22.32 26.17
N GLY A 39 16.63 -21.64 25.24
CA GLY A 39 17.10 -20.40 24.64
C GLY A 39 18.06 -20.57 23.45
N LYS A 40 18.16 -21.76 22.85
CA LYS A 40 19.02 -22.00 21.67
C LYS A 40 18.30 -21.64 20.38
N TYR A 41 18.98 -20.88 19.51
CA TYR A 41 18.50 -20.61 18.16
C TYR A 41 18.66 -21.85 17.27
N VAL A 42 17.61 -22.19 16.52
CA VAL A 42 17.60 -23.29 15.56
C VAL A 42 16.97 -22.80 14.26
N GLN A 43 17.67 -22.94 13.15
CA GLN A 43 17.10 -22.69 11.83
C GLN A 43 16.21 -23.87 11.43
N SER A 44 15.02 -23.57 10.91
CA SER A 44 14.09 -24.59 10.41
C SER A 44 14.55 -25.13 9.05
N ASN A 45 14.07 -26.33 8.70
CA ASN A 45 14.28 -26.93 7.37
C ASN A 45 13.46 -26.27 6.26
N VAL A 46 12.62 -25.29 6.61
CA VAL A 46 11.80 -24.54 5.65
C VAL A 46 12.68 -23.54 4.88
N PRO A 47 12.68 -23.57 3.52
CA PRO A 47 13.40 -22.59 2.72
C PRO A 47 12.95 -21.15 3.01
N ARG A 48 13.89 -20.27 3.36
CA ARG A 48 13.60 -18.86 3.69
C ARG A 48 12.97 -18.09 2.54
N GLN A 49 13.21 -18.52 1.30
CA GLN A 49 12.68 -17.95 0.07
C GLN A 49 11.15 -17.96 0.03
N LEU A 50 10.49 -18.88 0.74
CA LEU A 50 9.03 -18.94 0.81
C LEU A 50 8.42 -17.69 1.47
N LEU A 51 9.17 -16.97 2.31
CA LEU A 51 8.73 -15.69 2.88
C LEU A 51 8.52 -14.62 1.81
N TYR A 52 9.21 -14.72 0.66
CA TYR A 52 9.03 -13.76 -0.43
C TYR A 52 7.69 -13.93 -1.15
N GLY A 53 7.02 -15.09 -1.01
CA GLY A 53 5.72 -15.32 -1.64
C GLY A 53 4.67 -14.29 -1.24
N THR A 54 4.61 -13.92 0.04
CA THR A 54 3.68 -12.88 0.51
C THR A 54 4.09 -11.48 0.03
N MET A 55 5.39 -11.19 -0.05
CA MET A 55 5.86 -9.91 -0.61
C MET A 55 5.49 -9.76 -2.09
N VAL A 56 5.59 -10.83 -2.87
CA VAL A 56 5.17 -10.85 -4.28
C VAL A 56 3.66 -10.68 -4.40
N TYR A 57 2.89 -11.35 -3.55
CA TYR A 57 1.43 -11.20 -3.52
C TYR A 57 1.02 -9.75 -3.22
N VAL A 58 1.56 -9.14 -2.17
CA VAL A 58 1.26 -7.73 -1.83
C VAL A 58 1.66 -6.80 -2.99
N ARG A 59 2.80 -7.05 -3.64
CA ARG A 59 3.20 -6.25 -4.83
C ARG A 59 2.22 -6.40 -5.98
N GLN A 60 1.71 -7.60 -6.22
CA GLN A 60 0.69 -7.84 -7.24
C GLN A 60 -0.59 -7.06 -6.92
N THR A 61 -1.02 -6.99 -5.65
CA THR A 61 -2.20 -6.20 -5.27
C THR A 61 -2.03 -4.71 -5.53
N ILE A 62 -0.84 -4.15 -5.31
CA ILE A 62 -0.53 -2.73 -5.60
C ILE A 62 -0.71 -2.42 -7.10
N VAL A 63 -0.30 -3.35 -7.97
CA VAL A 63 -0.48 -3.18 -9.43
C VAL A 63 -1.95 -3.19 -9.82
N ALA A 64 -2.74 -4.08 -9.22
CA ALA A 64 -4.19 -4.10 -9.45
C ALA A 64 -4.85 -2.80 -8.97
N ASP A 65 -4.50 -2.32 -7.78
CA ASP A 65 -5.02 -1.06 -7.23
C ASP A 65 -4.64 0.16 -8.08
N ALA A 66 -3.43 0.18 -8.65
CA ALA A 66 -3.01 1.24 -9.56
C ALA A 66 -3.91 1.32 -10.80
N SER A 67 -4.29 0.18 -11.39
CA SER A 67 -5.21 0.14 -12.54
C SER A 67 -6.61 0.64 -12.16
N CYS A 68 -7.10 0.28 -10.97
CA CYS A 68 -8.38 0.74 -10.46
C CYS A 68 -8.38 2.26 -10.21
N ALA A 69 -7.36 2.78 -9.51
CA ALA A 69 -7.21 4.21 -9.26
C ALA A 69 -7.10 5.01 -10.58
N LEU A 70 -6.29 4.51 -11.53
CA LEU A 70 -6.10 5.17 -12.82
C LEU A 70 -7.37 5.17 -13.66
N SER A 71 -8.10 4.06 -13.73
CA SER A 71 -9.36 3.98 -14.50
C SER A 71 -10.40 4.99 -14.01
N ARG A 72 -10.50 5.22 -12.70
CA ARG A 72 -11.38 6.23 -12.11
C ARG A 72 -10.94 7.64 -12.52
N ALA A 73 -9.65 7.95 -12.41
CA ALA A 73 -9.12 9.25 -12.79
C ALA A 73 -9.30 9.54 -14.29
N VAL A 74 -8.96 8.57 -15.15
CA VAL A 74 -9.12 8.67 -16.60
C VAL A 74 -10.60 8.81 -16.97
N CYS A 75 -11.50 8.05 -16.35
CA CYS A 75 -12.94 8.19 -16.61
C CYS A 75 -13.44 9.61 -16.35
N ILE A 76 -13.04 10.23 -15.23
CA ILE A 76 -13.39 11.61 -14.90
C ILE A 76 -12.80 12.57 -15.94
N ALA A 77 -11.51 12.43 -16.24
CA ALA A 77 -10.81 13.29 -17.19
C ALA A 77 -11.42 13.21 -18.59
N THR A 78 -11.64 12.00 -19.13
CA THR A 78 -12.23 11.79 -20.46
C THR A 78 -13.64 12.37 -20.57
N ARG A 79 -14.50 12.17 -19.55
CA ARG A 79 -15.85 12.75 -19.54
C ARG A 79 -15.81 14.28 -19.53
N TYR A 80 -14.92 14.87 -18.73
CA TYR A 80 -14.78 16.32 -18.69
C TYR A 80 -14.23 16.88 -20.01
N SER A 81 -13.21 16.25 -20.60
CA SER A 81 -12.66 16.64 -21.90
C SER A 81 -13.67 16.54 -23.05
N ALA A 82 -14.64 15.62 -22.95
CA ALA A 82 -15.70 15.51 -23.97
C ALA A 82 -16.75 16.63 -23.91
N VAL A 83 -16.81 17.41 -22.82
CA VAL A 83 -17.74 18.54 -22.71
C VAL A 83 -17.04 19.88 -22.65
N ARG A 84 -15.81 19.92 -22.14
CA ARG A 84 -15.05 21.15 -22.02
C ARG A 84 -14.53 21.57 -23.39
N ARG A 85 -14.94 22.76 -23.81
CA ARG A 85 -14.33 23.49 -24.92
C ARG A 85 -13.48 24.60 -24.33
N GLN A 86 -12.35 24.88 -24.97
CA GLN A 86 -11.46 25.97 -24.60
C GLN A 86 -10.58 26.29 -25.81
N PHE A 87 -10.41 27.58 -26.09
CA PHE A 87 -9.76 28.09 -27.31
C PHE A 87 -10.62 27.85 -28.57
N GLY A 88 -10.34 28.63 -29.61
CA GLY A 88 -11.09 28.59 -30.86
C GLY A 88 -10.25 29.08 -32.02
N SER A 89 -10.23 28.31 -33.11
CA SER A 89 -9.49 28.68 -34.32
C SER A 89 -10.12 29.86 -35.08
N LYS A 90 -11.35 30.27 -34.74
CA LYS A 90 -12.10 31.34 -35.42
C LYS A 90 -12.45 32.47 -34.45
N ASN A 91 -12.17 33.72 -34.83
CA ASN A 91 -12.59 34.90 -34.08
C ASN A 91 -14.12 35.00 -34.04
N GLY A 92 -14.71 34.91 -32.85
CA GLY A 92 -16.15 35.04 -32.62
C GLY A 92 -16.99 33.79 -32.90
N GLY A 93 -16.38 32.66 -33.26
CA GLY A 93 -17.06 31.36 -33.38
C GLY A 93 -17.13 30.60 -32.06
N PRO A 94 -18.01 29.59 -31.93
CA PRO A 94 -18.01 28.72 -30.76
C PRO A 94 -16.64 28.03 -30.59
N GLU A 95 -16.21 27.86 -29.34
CA GLU A 95 -14.94 27.21 -29.01
C GLU A 95 -14.86 25.79 -29.60
N THR A 96 -13.66 25.42 -30.04
CA THR A 96 -13.37 24.09 -30.59
C THR A 96 -13.35 23.05 -29.48
N GLN A 97 -13.76 21.82 -29.84
CA GLN A 97 -13.66 20.63 -29.00
C GLN A 97 -12.19 20.21 -28.87
#